data_AF-A0A6J6NA24-F1
#
_entry.id   AF-A0A6J6NA24-F1
#
_cell.length_a   1.000
_cell.length_b   1.000
_cell.length_c   1.000
_cell.angle_alpha   90.00
_cell.angle_beta   90.00
_cell.angle_gamma   90.00
#
_symmetry.space_group_name_H-M   'P 1'
#
loop_
_entity.id
_entity.type
_entity.pdbx_description
1 polymer ?
#
loop_
_entity_poly.entity_id
_entity_poly.type
_entity_poly.pdbx_seq_one_letter_code
_entity_poly.pdbx_strand_id
1 'polypeptide(L)'
;MHSECITGEAFGSLKCECGPQLQYALDMIEADPKGGIVIYLRGQEGRGIGLLNKLKAYGLQEQGLDTVEANEALGLPSEAREYGAAVSILRELGVKSVRLMTNNPAKANFLTEAGIPVNSYVPVIVGEAIENLGYLEAKRSKMGHLLPQIIAEMEQ
;
A
#
# COMPACT_ATOMS: atom_id res chain seq x y z
N MET A 1 -8.73 -1.63 0.16
CA MET A 1 -8.05 -2.50 -0.82
C MET A 1 -6.62 -2.70 -0.38
N HIS A 2 -6.30 -3.90 0.09
CA HIS A 2 -5.00 -4.25 0.67
C HIS A 2 -4.26 -5.17 -0.30
N SER A 3 -3.02 -4.82 -0.66
CA SER A 3 -2.17 -5.68 -1.50
C SER A 3 -1.32 -6.53 -0.56
N GLU A 4 -1.30 -7.84 -0.77
CA GLU A 4 -0.52 -8.80 0.01
C GLU A 4 0.92 -8.34 0.27
N CYS A 5 1.37 -8.47 1.53
CA CYS A 5 2.72 -8.15 1.98
C CYS A 5 3.13 -9.05 3.16
N ILE A 6 3.58 -10.27 2.86
CA ILE A 6 3.88 -11.27 3.90
C ILE A 6 4.93 -10.80 4.90
N THR A 7 5.92 -10.03 4.44
CA THR A 7 6.99 -9.51 5.31
C THR A 7 6.44 -8.54 6.35
N GLY A 8 5.51 -7.66 5.97
CA GLY A 8 4.92 -6.69 6.89
C GLY A 8 3.85 -7.32 7.78
N GLU A 9 2.99 -8.16 7.20
CA GLU A 9 1.79 -8.67 7.88
C GLU A 9 2.07 -9.87 8.77
N ALA A 10 2.86 -10.83 8.30
CA ALA A 10 3.12 -12.07 9.03
C ALA A 10 4.42 -12.02 9.84
N PHE A 11 5.45 -11.34 9.31
CA PHE A 11 6.77 -11.27 9.95
C PHE A 11 7.05 -9.95 10.68
N GLY A 12 6.12 -8.99 10.67
CA GLY A 12 6.27 -7.73 11.41
C GLY A 12 7.41 -6.85 10.93
N SER A 13 7.79 -6.93 9.65
CA SER A 13 8.89 -6.15 9.07
C SER A 13 8.68 -4.65 9.24
N LEU A 14 9.66 -3.96 9.81
CA LEU A 14 9.68 -2.50 9.91
C LEU A 14 10.04 -1.79 8.60
N LYS A 15 10.59 -2.51 7.60
CA LYS A 15 10.95 -1.96 6.26
C LYS A 15 9.75 -1.50 5.41
N CYS A 16 8.52 -1.69 5.87
CA CYS A 16 7.31 -1.17 5.23
C CYS A 16 6.20 -1.04 6.27
N GLU A 17 5.17 -0.27 5.95
CA GLU A 17 4.04 -0.04 6.85
C GLU A 17 2.82 -0.96 6.58
N CYS A 18 2.97 -2.00 5.75
CA CYS A 18 1.83 -2.81 5.28
C CYS A 18 1.08 -3.55 6.40
N GLY A 19 1.79 -4.11 7.39
CA GLY A 19 1.17 -4.76 8.55
C GLY A 19 0.33 -3.77 9.38
N PRO A 20 0.92 -2.65 9.84
CA PRO A 20 0.18 -1.57 10.51
C PRO A 20 -1.00 -1.03 9.69
N GLN A 21 -0.86 -0.88 8.37
CA GLN A 21 -1.97 -0.45 7.50
C GLN A 21 -3.14 -1.44 7.48
N LEU A 22 -2.87 -2.75 7.46
CA LEU A 22 -3.90 -3.78 7.51
C LEU A 22 -4.62 -3.73 8.85
N GLN A 23 -3.88 -3.68 9.95
CA GLN A 23 -4.45 -3.62 11.30
C GLN A 23 -5.30 -2.37 11.47
N TYR A 24 -4.79 -1.19 11.09
CA TYR A 24 -5.54 0.06 11.12
C TYR A 24 -6.86 -0.03 10.35
N ALA A 25 -6.85 -0.65 9.16
CA ALA A 25 -8.07 -0.81 8.38
C ALA A 25 -9.09 -1.71 9.08
N LEU A 26 -8.65 -2.78 9.73
CA LEU A 26 -9.51 -3.68 10.50
C LEU A 26 -10.09 -2.96 11.74
N ASP A 27 -9.26 -2.25 12.50
CA ASP A 27 -9.69 -1.49 13.69
C ASP A 27 -10.71 -0.41 13.33
N MET A 28 -10.48 0.32 12.23
CA MET A 28 -11.41 1.35 11.74
C MET A 28 -12.74 0.76 11.27
N ILE A 29 -12.73 -0.47 10.75
CA ILE A 29 -13.96 -1.18 10.34
C ILE A 29 -14.72 -1.67 11.56
N GLU A 30 -14.01 -2.23 12.56
CA GLU A 30 -14.60 -2.69 13.82
C GLU A 30 -15.25 -1.53 14.60
N ALA A 31 -14.59 -0.36 14.62
CA ALA A 31 -15.08 0.83 15.32
C ALA A 31 -16.22 1.56 14.59
N ASP A 32 -16.41 1.37 13.28
CA ASP A 32 -17.49 2.01 12.52
C ASP A 32 -18.79 1.18 12.65
N PRO A 33 -19.90 1.72 13.18
CA PRO A 33 -21.15 0.98 13.33
C PRO A 33 -21.77 0.52 11.99
N LYS A 34 -21.32 1.09 10.86
CA LYS A 34 -21.70 0.65 9.50
C LYS A 34 -20.87 -0.54 9.01
N GLY A 35 -19.81 -0.91 9.73
CA GLY A 35 -18.82 -1.89 9.31
C GLY A 35 -18.01 -1.45 8.09
N GLY A 36 -17.46 -2.42 7.36
CA GLY A 36 -16.70 -2.17 6.15
C GLY A 36 -16.05 -3.43 5.59
N ILE A 37 -15.23 -3.24 4.55
CA ILE A 37 -14.68 -4.34 3.76
C ILE A 37 -13.17 -4.15 3.60
N VAL A 38 -12.40 -5.15 4.02
CA VAL A 38 -11.02 -5.34 3.56
C VAL A 38 -11.03 -6.32 2.40
N ILE A 39 -10.68 -5.85 1.21
CA ILE A 39 -10.37 -6.72 0.07
C ILE A 39 -8.86 -6.99 0.10
N TYR A 40 -8.49 -8.22 0.42
CA TYR A 40 -7.11 -8.69 0.46
C TYR A 40 -6.71 -9.28 -0.90
N LEU A 41 -5.91 -8.55 -1.66
CA LEU A 41 -5.52 -8.89 -3.03
C LEU A 41 -4.21 -9.67 -3.01
N ARG A 42 -4.34 -10.97 -3.28
CA ARG A 42 -3.20 -11.88 -3.40
C ARG A 42 -2.50 -11.77 -4.75
N GLY A 43 -1.24 -12.20 -4.79
CA GLY A 43 -0.42 -12.12 -6.01
C GLY A 43 0.12 -10.72 -6.30
N GLN A 44 -0.04 -9.79 -5.37
CA GLN A 44 0.42 -8.39 -5.49
C GLN A 44 1.65 -8.07 -4.64
N GLU A 45 2.29 -9.11 -4.08
CA GLU A 45 3.51 -8.95 -3.28
C GLU A 45 4.56 -8.15 -4.06
N GLY A 46 5.25 -7.25 -3.35
CA GLY A 46 6.24 -6.36 -3.96
C GLY A 46 5.67 -5.44 -5.05
N ARG A 47 4.40 -5.04 -4.97
CA ARG A 47 3.70 -4.28 -6.04
C ARG A 47 3.54 -5.09 -7.34
N GLY A 48 3.34 -6.40 -7.21
CA GLY A 48 3.09 -7.31 -8.34
C GLY A 48 4.34 -7.98 -8.90
N ILE A 49 5.54 -7.68 -8.39
CA ILE A 49 6.79 -8.32 -8.83
C ILE A 49 7.06 -9.66 -8.10
N GLY A 50 6.32 -9.96 -7.04
CA GLY A 50 6.44 -11.16 -6.23
C GLY A 50 7.49 -11.07 -5.11
N LEU A 51 7.39 -11.99 -4.14
CA LEU A 51 8.21 -11.98 -2.92
C LEU A 51 9.71 -12.08 -3.21
N LEU A 52 10.12 -13.00 -4.09
CA LEU A 52 11.53 -13.23 -4.37
C LEU A 52 12.21 -11.98 -4.93
N ASN A 53 11.54 -11.29 -5.85
CA ASN A 53 12.05 -10.06 -6.44
C ASN A 53 12.05 -8.89 -5.44
N LYS A 54 11.04 -8.81 -4.57
CA LYS A 54 11.04 -7.87 -3.45
C LYS A 54 12.25 -8.07 -2.53
N LEU A 55 12.59 -9.31 -2.19
CA LEU A 55 13.76 -9.61 -1.36
C LEU A 55 15.08 -9.26 -2.06
N LYS A 56 15.18 -9.49 -3.38
CA LYS A 56 16.33 -9.01 -4.18
C LYS A 56 16.44 -7.49 -4.16
N ALA A 57 15.32 -6.79 -4.33
CA ALA A 57 15.27 -5.33 -4.29
C ALA A 57 15.71 -4.80 -2.90
N TYR A 58 15.32 -5.47 -1.81
CA TYR A 58 15.82 -5.12 -0.47
C TYR A 58 17.34 -5.23 -0.35
N GLY A 59 17.95 -6.25 -0.95
CA GLY A 59 19.42 -6.39 -0.96
C GLY A 59 20.12 -5.27 -1.73
N LEU A 60 19.48 -4.69 -2.75
CA LEU A 60 19.99 -3.51 -3.46
C LEU A 60 19.74 -2.21 -2.68
N GLN A 61 18.64 -2.14 -1.94
CA GLN A 61 18.35 -0.99 -1.08
C GLN A 61 19.35 -0.87 0.07
N GLU A 62 19.81 -1.99 0.62
CA GLU A 62 20.89 -2.02 1.60
C GLU A 62 22.22 -1.50 1.05
N GLN A 63 22.37 -1.44 -0.28
CA GLN A 63 23.52 -0.86 -0.97
C GLN A 63 23.31 0.62 -1.33
N GLY A 64 22.19 1.21 -0.91
CA GLY A 64 21.90 2.64 -1.05
C GLY A 64 20.95 3.01 -2.19
N LEU A 65 20.45 2.04 -2.98
CA LEU A 65 19.42 2.32 -3.99
C LEU A 65 18.07 2.55 -3.31
N ASP A 66 17.22 3.38 -3.90
CA ASP A 66 15.83 3.42 -3.46
C ASP A 66 14.97 2.32 -4.09
N THR A 67 13.68 2.31 -3.78
CA THR A 67 12.76 1.27 -4.26
C THR A 67 12.55 1.29 -5.78
N VAL A 68 12.56 2.45 -6.42
CA VAL A 68 12.40 2.55 -7.87
C VAL A 68 13.69 2.13 -8.55
N GLU A 69 14.82 2.64 -8.10
CA GLU A 69 16.16 2.32 -8.62
C GLU A 69 16.49 0.83 -8.48
N ALA A 70 16.16 0.23 -7.33
CA ALA A 70 16.35 -1.20 -7.11
C ALA A 70 15.53 -2.06 -8.08
N ASN A 71 14.30 -1.65 -8.41
CA ASN A 71 13.48 -2.37 -9.38
C ASN A 71 14.03 -2.21 -10.80
N GLU A 72 14.43 -0.99 -11.18
CA GLU A 72 15.05 -0.73 -12.49
C GLU A 72 16.35 -1.52 -12.69
N ALA A 73 17.20 -1.60 -11.66
CA ALA A 73 18.43 -2.40 -11.67
C ALA A 73 18.16 -3.91 -11.84
N LEU A 74 16.99 -4.39 -11.43
CA LEU A 74 16.53 -5.77 -11.62
C LEU A 74 15.79 -5.98 -12.96
N GLY A 75 15.60 -4.93 -13.77
CA GLY A 75 14.81 -4.98 -15.00
C GLY A 75 13.30 -5.16 -14.74
N LEU A 76 12.81 -4.72 -13.58
CA LEU A 76 11.43 -4.90 -13.13
C LEU A 76 10.65 -3.58 -13.17
N PRO A 77 9.32 -3.63 -13.42
CA PRO A 77 8.48 -2.46 -13.30
C PRO A 77 8.39 -2.00 -11.84
N SER A 78 8.31 -0.69 -11.62
CA SER A 78 8.10 -0.12 -10.29
C SER A 78 6.67 -0.35 -9.77
N GLU A 79 5.70 -0.54 -10.67
CA GLU A 79 4.29 -0.82 -10.37
C GLU A 79 3.74 -1.85 -11.38
N ALA A 80 3.24 -2.98 -10.89
CA ALA A 80 2.64 -4.05 -11.69
C ALA A 80 1.30 -4.54 -11.13
N ARG A 81 0.70 -3.83 -10.16
CA ARG A 81 -0.58 -4.23 -9.57
C ARG A 81 -1.75 -3.96 -10.49
N GLU A 82 -2.70 -4.88 -10.48
CA GLU A 82 -4.01 -4.75 -11.10
C GLU A 82 -5.12 -4.76 -10.03
N TYR A 83 -6.20 -4.01 -10.22
CA TYR A 83 -7.30 -3.93 -9.25
C TYR A 83 -8.62 -4.50 -9.77
N GLY A 84 -8.60 -5.20 -10.91
CA GLY A 84 -9.79 -5.78 -11.53
C GLY A 84 -10.54 -6.73 -10.59
N ALA A 85 -9.81 -7.57 -9.86
CA ALA A 85 -10.42 -8.46 -8.86
C ALA A 85 -11.17 -7.68 -7.75
N ALA A 86 -10.62 -6.56 -7.28
CA ALA A 86 -11.29 -5.72 -6.28
C ALA A 86 -12.58 -5.11 -6.83
N VAL A 87 -12.56 -4.65 -8.07
CA VAL A 87 -13.76 -4.12 -8.76
C VAL A 87 -14.84 -5.20 -8.86
N SER A 88 -14.49 -6.41 -9.30
CA SER A 88 -15.44 -7.52 -9.42
C SER A 88 -16.07 -7.89 -8.08
N ILE A 89 -15.25 -8.00 -7.02
CA ILE A 89 -15.71 -8.29 -5.66
C ILE A 89 -16.69 -7.20 -5.18
N LEU A 90 -16.35 -5.92 -5.33
CA LEU A 90 -17.21 -4.82 -4.91
C LEU A 90 -18.56 -4.83 -5.65
N ARG A 91 -18.56 -5.14 -6.95
CA ARG A 91 -19.79 -5.24 -7.75
C ARG A 91 -20.66 -6.40 -7.30
N GLU A 92 -20.07 -7.56 -7.05
CA GLU A 92 -20.77 -8.76 -6.56
C GLU A 92 -21.38 -8.53 -5.18
N LEU A 93 -20.67 -7.82 -4.30
CA LEU A 93 -21.19 -7.38 -2.99
C LEU A 93 -22.24 -6.26 -3.10
N GLY A 94 -22.55 -5.78 -4.30
CA GLY A 94 -23.56 -4.74 -4.52
C GLY A 94 -23.13 -3.33 -4.10
N VAL A 95 -21.83 -3.10 -3.87
CA VAL A 95 -21.30 -1.81 -3.41
C VAL A 95 -21.51 -0.74 -4.50
N LYS A 96 -22.11 0.39 -4.13
CA LYS A 96 -22.44 1.49 -5.05
C LYS A 96 -21.48 2.67 -4.98
N SER A 97 -20.75 2.82 -3.89
CA SER A 97 -19.71 3.83 -3.69
C SER A 97 -18.88 3.46 -2.47
N VAL A 98 -17.71 4.06 -2.33
CA VAL A 98 -16.79 3.78 -1.21
C VAL A 98 -16.33 5.06 -0.50
N ARG A 99 -16.15 4.95 0.82
CA ARG A 99 -15.22 5.77 1.60
C ARG A 99 -13.89 5.02 1.65
N LEU A 100 -12.91 5.46 0.87
CA LEU A 100 -11.71 4.66 0.60
C LEU A 100 -10.57 5.03 1.56
N MET A 101 -10.11 4.04 2.32
CA MET A 101 -8.86 4.12 3.10
C MET A 101 -7.65 3.95 2.16
N THR A 102 -6.97 5.03 1.80
CA THR A 102 -5.79 5.00 0.91
C THR A 102 -5.01 6.31 0.95
N ASN A 103 -3.68 6.22 0.82
CA ASN A 103 -2.81 7.34 0.45
C ASN A 103 -2.33 7.24 -1.01
N ASN A 104 -2.76 6.22 -1.75
CA ASN A 104 -2.42 6.03 -3.15
C ASN A 104 -3.60 6.50 -4.05
N PRO A 105 -3.46 7.62 -4.79
CA PRO A 105 -4.48 8.08 -5.72
C PRO A 105 -4.81 7.07 -6.82
N ALA A 106 -3.84 6.26 -7.27
CA ALA A 106 -4.07 5.27 -8.33
C ALA A 106 -5.17 4.27 -7.93
N LYS A 107 -5.23 3.86 -6.66
CA LYS A 107 -6.29 2.97 -6.15
C LYS A 107 -7.69 3.59 -6.32
N ALA A 108 -7.82 4.90 -6.12
CA ALA A 108 -9.09 5.58 -6.28
C ALA A 108 -9.46 5.76 -7.75
N ASN A 109 -8.48 6.06 -8.61
CA ASN A 109 -8.69 6.15 -10.05
C ASN A 109 -9.22 4.84 -10.63
N PHE A 110 -8.60 3.71 -10.27
CA PHE A 110 -9.06 2.39 -10.72
C PHE A 110 -10.53 2.10 -10.38
N LEU A 111 -10.98 2.47 -9.18
CA LEU A 111 -12.39 2.29 -8.79
C LEU A 111 -13.31 3.25 -9.56
N THR A 112 -12.90 4.51 -9.69
CA THR A 112 -13.69 5.55 -10.35
C THR A 112 -13.86 5.26 -11.84
N GLU A 113 -12.79 4.87 -12.53
CA GLU A 113 -12.81 4.45 -13.94
C GLU A 113 -13.67 3.19 -14.15
N ALA A 114 -13.73 2.32 -13.14
CA ALA A 114 -14.62 1.16 -13.13
C ALA A 114 -16.08 1.49 -12.75
N GLY A 115 -16.43 2.77 -12.59
CA GLY A 115 -17.79 3.21 -12.25
C GLY A 115 -18.18 2.99 -10.79
N ILE A 116 -17.21 2.87 -9.88
CA ILE A 116 -17.43 2.81 -8.43
C ILE A 116 -16.95 4.14 -7.83
N PRO A 117 -17.86 5.09 -7.54
CA PRO A 117 -17.50 6.38 -6.98
C PRO A 117 -16.75 6.28 -5.64
N VAL A 118 -15.68 7.07 -5.52
CA VAL A 118 -14.98 7.30 -4.26
C VAL A 118 -15.49 8.60 -3.65
N ASN A 119 -16.41 8.51 -2.68
CA ASN A 119 -17.10 9.68 -2.11
C ASN A 119 -16.24 10.44 -1.09
N SER A 120 -15.29 9.75 -0.47
CA SER A 120 -14.37 10.35 0.51
C SER A 120 -13.12 9.50 0.67
N TYR A 121 -12.05 10.15 1.12
CA TYR A 121 -10.77 9.54 1.42
C TYR A 121 -10.56 9.50 2.92
N VAL A 122 -10.01 8.39 3.41
CA VAL A 122 -9.50 8.27 4.78
C VAL A 122 -7.99 8.04 4.67
N PRO A 123 -7.15 9.01 5.04
CA PRO A 123 -5.71 8.83 5.06
C PRO A 123 -5.31 7.68 5.98
N VAL A 124 -4.28 6.92 5.60
CA VAL A 124 -3.78 5.77 6.37
C VAL A 124 -2.33 6.03 6.76
N ILE A 125 -2.12 6.84 7.81
CA ILE A 125 -0.79 7.29 8.24
C ILE A 125 -0.46 6.56 9.54
N VAL A 126 0.16 5.39 9.41
CA VAL A 126 0.52 4.48 10.51
C VAL A 126 1.80 3.73 10.14
N GLY A 127 2.48 3.15 11.13
CA GLY A 127 3.60 2.24 10.89
C GLY A 127 4.87 2.92 10.39
N GLU A 128 5.05 4.20 10.70
CA GLU A 128 6.32 4.90 10.47
C GLU A 128 7.40 4.30 11.37
N ALA A 129 8.55 4.01 10.79
CA ALA A 129 9.71 3.45 11.48
C ALA A 129 10.99 3.97 10.82
N ILE A 130 12.09 4.01 11.55
CA ILE A 130 13.38 4.50 11.03
C ILE A 130 13.77 3.69 9.78
N GLU A 131 13.49 2.40 9.76
CA GLU A 131 13.81 1.46 8.68
C GLU A 131 13.02 1.69 7.38
N ASN A 132 11.89 2.39 7.43
CA ASN A 132 11.05 2.64 6.25
C ASN A 132 10.96 4.10 5.81
N LEU A 133 11.70 5.02 6.44
CA LEU A 133 11.72 6.43 6.05
C LEU A 133 12.05 6.61 4.55
N GLY A 134 13.08 5.92 4.06
CA GLY A 134 13.45 5.96 2.64
C GLY A 134 12.37 5.37 1.72
N TYR A 135 11.68 4.32 2.16
CA TYR A 135 10.57 3.72 1.41
C TYR A 135 9.37 4.69 1.32
N LEU A 136 8.98 5.30 2.44
CA LEU A 136 7.88 6.25 2.50
C LEU A 136 8.19 7.53 1.69
N GLU A 137 9.43 8.00 1.74
CA GLU A 137 9.88 9.12 0.92
C GLU A 137 9.83 8.78 -0.58
N ALA A 138 10.32 7.61 -1.00
CA ALA A 138 10.20 7.17 -2.39
C ALA A 138 8.73 7.06 -2.84
N LYS A 139 7.82 6.62 -1.96
CA LYS A 139 6.38 6.59 -2.24
C LYS A 139 5.82 7.99 -2.51
N ARG A 140 6.22 8.97 -1.70
CA ARG A 140 5.78 10.36 -1.80
C ARG A 140 6.36 11.04 -3.04
N SER A 141 7.69 11.03 -3.20
CA SER A 141 8.40 11.80 -4.23
C SER A 141 8.42 11.14 -5.61
N LYS A 142 8.47 9.80 -5.67
CA LYS A 142 8.60 9.06 -6.94
C LYS A 142 7.35 8.27 -7.36
N MET A 143 6.48 7.90 -6.43
CA MET A 143 5.30 7.04 -6.72
C MET A 143 3.95 7.76 -6.61
N GLY A 144 3.95 9.07 -6.32
CA GLY A 144 2.74 9.90 -6.31
C GLY A 144 1.80 9.65 -5.13
N HIS A 145 2.27 9.03 -4.05
CA HIS A 145 1.47 8.85 -2.84
C HIS A 145 1.29 10.18 -2.08
N LEU A 146 0.07 10.39 -1.57
CA LEU A 146 -0.29 11.52 -0.73
C LEU A 146 0.08 11.22 0.73
N LEU A 147 1.37 11.34 1.04
CA LEU A 147 1.89 11.20 2.40
C LEU A 147 2.36 12.58 2.91
N PRO A 148 2.20 12.86 4.21
CA PRO A 148 2.79 14.06 4.80
C PRO A 148 4.32 14.01 4.67
N GLN A 149 4.97 15.16 4.83
CA GLN A 149 6.42 15.18 4.97
C GLN A 149 6.77 14.51 6.29
N ILE A 150 7.56 13.43 6.23
CA ILE A 150 7.96 12.70 7.42
C ILE A 150 9.11 13.48 8.05
N ILE A 151 8.83 14.07 9.21
CA ILE A 151 9.84 14.69 10.04
C ILE A 151 10.32 13.59 10.98
N ALA A 152 11.57 13.14 10.81
CA ALA A 152 12.19 12.32 11.83
C ALA A 152 12.35 13.20 13.08
N GLU A 153 11.42 13.10 14.02
CA GLU A 153 11.69 13.53 15.38
C GLU A 153 12.75 12.57 15.91
N MET A 154 14.01 13.01 15.86
CA MET A 154 15.09 12.37 16.59
C MET A 154 14.77 12.59 18.08
N GLU A 155 14.11 11.63 18.72
CA GLU A 155 14.14 11.56 20.18
C GLU A 155 15.62 11.43 20.59
N GLN A 156 16.12 12.46 21.27
CA GLN A 156 17.46 12.53 21.86
C GLN A 156 17.59 11.60 23.07
#